data_AF-A0A6C7R1K1-F1
#
_entry.id   AF-A0A6C7R1K1-F1
#
_cell.length_a   1.000
_cell.length_b   1.000
_cell.length_c   1.000
_cell.angle_alpha   90.00
_cell.angle_beta   90.00
_cell.angle_gamma   90.00
#
_symmetry.space_group_name_H-M   'P 1'
#
loop_
_entity.id
_entity.type
_entity.pdbx_description
1 polymer ?
#
loop_
_entity_poly.entity_id
_entity_poly.type
_entity_poly.pdbx_seq_one_letter_code
_entity_poly.pdbx_strand_id
1 'polypeptide(L)'
;LGKDNLDINLKDTSDNTFLYENVIDELNSMLNTYNDKYLLYPVLYFYGFGNGILFKALLQNKNHQHIIVFEKDIEIIWVMFHVLDFSNELQNSRLMILQTSSLDIEFFSNFCSSKPFFQFS
;
A
#
# COMPACT_ATOMS: atom_id res chain seq x y z
N LEU A 1 -4.48 14.76 -16.41
CA LEU A 1 -4.88 13.36 -16.15
C LEU A 1 -4.18 12.53 -17.21
N GLY A 2 -3.26 11.65 -16.79
CA GLY A 2 -2.47 10.81 -17.70
C GLY A 2 -3.37 9.95 -18.58
N LYS A 3 -2.90 9.63 -19.80
CA LYS A 3 -3.64 8.81 -20.77
C LYS A 3 -3.80 7.34 -20.34
N ASP A 4 -3.10 6.92 -19.30
CA ASP A 4 -3.09 5.57 -18.76
C ASP A 4 -3.30 5.63 -17.25
N ASN A 5 -4.22 4.82 -16.71
CA ASN A 5 -4.57 4.84 -15.28
C ASN A 5 -3.42 4.39 -14.36
N LEU A 6 -2.34 3.86 -14.94
CA LEU A 6 -1.17 3.35 -14.23
C LEU A 6 -0.06 4.40 -14.03
N ASP A 7 -0.13 5.54 -14.72
CA ASP A 7 0.91 6.60 -14.70
C ASP A 7 0.50 7.78 -13.79
N ILE A 8 -0.17 7.48 -12.68
CA ILE A 8 -0.57 8.50 -11.71
C ILE A 8 0.62 8.79 -10.80
N ASN A 9 1.07 10.04 -10.80
CA ASN A 9 2.11 10.51 -9.88
C ASN A 9 1.54 11.55 -8.91
N LEU A 10 2.06 11.58 -7.69
CA LEU A 10 1.75 12.58 -6.68
C LEU A 10 2.79 13.67 -6.73
N LYS A 11 2.34 14.93 -6.63
CA LYS A 11 3.22 16.09 -6.62
C LYS A 11 3.11 16.79 -5.27
N ASP A 12 4.24 16.98 -4.60
CA ASP A 12 4.31 17.83 -3.43
C ASP A 12 4.17 19.30 -3.88
N THR A 13 3.17 19.99 -3.33
CA THR A 13 2.88 21.37 -3.72
C THR A 13 3.77 22.40 -3.02
N SER A 14 4.45 22.01 -1.95
CA SER A 14 5.34 22.87 -1.19
C SER A 14 6.68 23.11 -1.90
N ASP A 15 7.24 22.07 -2.54
CA ASP A 15 8.53 22.13 -3.22
C ASP A 15 8.47 21.77 -4.72
N ASN A 16 7.28 21.45 -5.24
CA ASN A 16 7.01 21.06 -6.62
C ASN A 16 7.68 19.76 -7.08
N THR A 17 8.14 18.91 -6.15
CA THR A 17 8.71 17.61 -6.49
C THR A 17 7.63 16.56 -6.76
N PHE A 18 7.96 15.55 -7.55
CA PHE A 18 7.12 14.37 -7.77
C PHE A 18 7.58 13.22 -6.89
N LEU A 19 6.64 12.39 -6.46
CA LEU A 19 6.93 11.23 -5.61
C LEU A 19 7.82 10.20 -6.31
N TYR A 20 7.58 9.97 -7.60
CA TYR A 20 8.34 9.04 -8.44
C TYR A 20 9.07 9.81 -9.54
N GLU A 21 10.29 9.39 -9.89
CA GLU A 21 11.00 9.91 -11.06
C GLU A 21 10.40 9.34 -12.35
N ASN A 22 10.11 8.02 -12.34
CA ASN A 22 9.43 7.33 -13.44
C ASN A 22 8.46 6.28 -12.87
N VAL A 23 7.18 6.64 -12.85
CA VAL A 23 6.11 5.84 -12.23
C VAL A 23 6.07 4.42 -12.76
N ILE A 24 6.15 4.25 -14.09
CA ILE A 24 5.97 2.95 -14.73
C ILE A 24 7.18 2.04 -14.49
N ASP A 25 8.39 2.58 -14.62
CA ASP A 25 9.60 1.77 -14.41
C ASP A 25 9.75 1.35 -12.94
N GLU A 26 9.47 2.26 -12.01
CA GLU A 26 9.48 1.97 -10.58
C GLU A 26 8.40 0.95 -10.18
N LEU A 27 7.16 1.11 -10.69
CA LEU A 27 6.08 0.15 -10.49
C LEU A 27 6.46 -1.25 -11.00
N ASN A 28 6.98 -1.35 -12.22
CA ASN A 28 7.38 -2.63 -12.81
C ASN A 28 8.52 -3.29 -12.02
N SER A 29 9.52 -2.52 -11.61
CA SER A 29 10.63 -3.01 -10.78
C SER A 29 10.15 -3.57 -9.45
N MET A 30 9.22 -2.86 -8.78
CA MET A 30 8.61 -3.33 -7.54
C MET A 30 7.79 -4.60 -7.77
N LEU A 31 6.90 -4.61 -8.78
CA LEU A 31 6.07 -5.79 -9.06
C LEU A 31 6.90 -7.04 -9.36
N ASN A 32 7.98 -6.92 -10.13
CA ASN A 32 8.90 -8.03 -10.37
C ASN A 32 9.51 -8.53 -9.07
N THR A 33 9.99 -7.63 -8.22
CA THR A 33 10.57 -7.99 -6.93
C THR A 33 9.58 -8.73 -6.02
N TYR A 34 8.32 -8.28 -5.96
CA TYR A 34 7.28 -8.91 -5.13
C TYR A 34 6.79 -10.23 -5.69
N ASN A 35 6.66 -10.34 -7.02
CA ASN A 35 6.32 -11.60 -7.67
C ASN A 35 7.43 -12.64 -7.51
N ASP A 36 8.70 -12.25 -7.52
CA ASP A 36 9.81 -13.20 -7.39
C ASP A 36 10.02 -13.65 -5.96
N LYS A 37 10.02 -12.73 -5.00
CA LYS A 37 10.43 -13.00 -3.61
C LYS A 37 9.26 -13.29 -2.67
N TYR A 38 8.10 -12.71 -2.95
CA TYR A 38 7.02 -12.62 -1.97
C TYR A 38 5.71 -13.26 -2.44
N LEU A 39 5.67 -13.92 -3.61
CA LEU A 39 4.46 -14.46 -4.25
C LEU A 39 3.49 -15.21 -3.33
N LEU A 40 4.02 -15.99 -2.38
CA LEU A 40 3.23 -16.85 -1.48
C LEU A 40 3.03 -16.27 -0.08
N TYR A 41 3.55 -15.07 0.20
CA TYR A 41 3.42 -14.46 1.51
C TYR A 41 1.97 -14.00 1.71
N PRO A 42 1.27 -14.48 2.76
CA PRO A 42 -0.12 -14.13 2.98
C PRO A 42 -0.32 -12.69 3.47
N VAL A 43 0.68 -12.13 4.14
CA VAL A 43 0.65 -10.78 4.68
C VAL A 43 1.89 -10.02 4.22
N LEU A 44 1.69 -8.79 3.73
CA LEU A 44 2.77 -7.88 3.35
C LEU A 44 2.66 -6.57 4.14
N TYR A 45 3.80 -6.00 4.52
CA TYR A 45 3.90 -4.77 5.30
C TYR A 45 4.67 -3.70 4.54
N PHE A 46 4.12 -2.48 4.49
CA PHE A 46 4.69 -1.36 3.74
C PHE A 46 4.71 -0.09 4.58
N TYR A 47 5.73 0.73 4.36
CA TYR A 47 5.76 2.13 4.82
C TYR A 47 5.50 3.04 3.63
N GLY A 48 4.52 3.92 3.78
CA GLY A 48 4.05 4.80 2.72
C GLY A 48 3.02 4.15 1.81
N PHE A 49 1.95 4.89 1.52
CA PHE A 49 0.89 4.49 0.60
C PHE A 49 1.23 4.80 -0.85
N GLY A 50 1.99 5.87 -1.07
CA GLY A 50 2.34 6.37 -2.39
C GLY A 50 1.11 6.60 -3.27
N ASN A 51 1.19 6.25 -4.55
CA ASN A 51 0.05 6.38 -5.46
C ASN A 51 -0.97 5.22 -5.37
N GLY A 52 -0.78 4.25 -4.47
CA GLY A 52 -1.68 3.11 -4.27
C GLY A 52 -1.74 2.06 -5.39
N ILE A 53 -1.19 2.32 -6.58
CA ILE A 53 -1.29 1.43 -7.75
C ILE A 53 -0.63 0.09 -7.47
N LEU A 54 0.53 0.10 -6.79
CA LEU A 54 1.23 -1.12 -6.38
C LEU A 54 0.31 -2.07 -5.60
N PHE A 55 -0.45 -1.55 -4.63
CA PHE A 55 -1.32 -2.40 -3.81
C PHE A 55 -2.51 -2.95 -4.59
N LYS A 56 -3.06 -2.17 -5.52
CA LYS A 56 -4.09 -2.67 -6.43
C LYS A 56 -3.61 -3.85 -7.25
N ALA A 57 -2.38 -3.77 -7.76
CA ALA A 57 -1.76 -4.83 -8.53
C ALA A 57 -1.42 -6.05 -7.66
N LEU A 58 -0.77 -5.85 -6.51
CA LEU A 58 -0.42 -6.94 -5.59
C LEU A 58 -1.67 -7.69 -5.10
N LEU A 59 -2.76 -6.99 -4.78
CA LEU A 59 -4.00 -7.63 -4.32
C LEU A 59 -4.76 -8.42 -5.40
N GLN A 60 -4.31 -8.41 -6.66
CA GLN A 60 -4.80 -9.38 -7.65
C GLN A 60 -4.30 -10.80 -7.35
N ASN A 61 -3.16 -10.94 -6.67
CA ASN A 61 -2.67 -12.22 -6.20
C ASN A 61 -3.53 -12.71 -5.02
N LYS A 62 -4.19 -13.86 -5.19
CA LYS A 62 -5.06 -14.48 -4.18
C LYS A 62 -4.29 -15.01 -2.97
N ASN A 63 -2.98 -15.22 -3.09
CA ASN A 63 -2.15 -15.63 -1.97
C ASN A 63 -1.95 -14.48 -0.98
N HIS A 64 -1.95 -13.22 -1.44
CA HIS A 64 -1.90 -12.04 -0.58
C HIS A 64 -3.27 -11.81 0.05
N GLN A 65 -3.40 -12.21 1.31
CA GLN A 65 -4.63 -12.05 2.09
C GLN A 65 -4.73 -10.62 2.63
N HIS A 66 -3.64 -10.08 3.16
CA HIS A 66 -3.61 -8.74 3.75
C HIS A 66 -2.36 -7.96 3.31
N ILE A 67 -2.57 -6.70 2.93
CA ILE A 67 -1.53 -5.70 2.79
C ILE A 67 -1.76 -4.65 3.88
N ILE A 68 -0.76 -4.48 4.73
CA ILE A 68 -0.76 -3.50 5.82
C ILE A 68 0.15 -2.35 5.42
N VAL A 69 -0.40 -1.15 5.37
CA VAL A 69 0.34 0.05 4.98
C VAL A 69 0.37 1.03 6.14
N PHE A 70 1.56 1.41 6.56
CA PHE A 70 1.79 2.47 7.54
C PHE A 70 1.97 3.79 6.80
N GLU A 71 1.00 4.69 6.90
CA GLU A 71 1.06 6.01 6.27
C GLU A 71 1.04 7.10 7.34
N LYS A 72 1.95 8.07 7.22
CA LYS A 72 2.01 9.24 8.12
C LYS A 72 1.12 10.38 7.64
N ASP A 73 0.98 10.51 6.32
CA ASP A 73 0.30 11.61 5.67
C ASP A 73 -1.08 11.19 5.17
N ILE A 74 -2.11 11.60 5.91
CA ILE A 74 -3.50 11.23 5.59
C ILE A 74 -4.00 11.91 4.32
N GLU A 75 -3.36 12.99 3.86
CA GLU A 75 -3.72 13.67 2.63
C GLU A 75 -3.47 12.77 1.41
N ILE A 76 -2.39 11.99 1.43
CA ILE A 76 -2.10 10.98 0.39
C ILE A 76 -3.26 9.99 0.27
N ILE A 77 -3.75 9.48 1.39
CA ILE A 77 -4.89 8.53 1.42
C ILE A 77 -6.14 9.19 0.86
N TRP A 78 -6.43 10.40 1.32
CA TRP A 78 -7.61 11.15 0.88
C TRP A 78 -7.59 11.38 -0.63
N VAL A 79 -6.48 11.88 -1.19
CA VAL A 79 -6.34 12.12 -2.63
C VAL A 79 -6.50 10.81 -3.40
N MET A 80 -5.84 9.73 -2.97
CA MET A 80 -5.86 8.48 -3.71
C MET A 80 -7.19 7.75 -3.68
N PHE A 81 -7.98 7.87 -2.62
CA PHE A 81 -9.33 7.29 -2.58
C PHE A 81 -10.33 8.05 -3.46
N HIS A 82 -10.05 9.30 -3.82
CA HIS A 82 -10.84 10.02 -4.82
C HIS A 82 -10.48 9.63 -6.25
N VAL A 83 -9.28 9.10 -6.48
CA VAL A 83 -8.77 8.75 -7.81
C VAL A 83 -8.96 7.26 -8.12
N LEU A 84 -8.76 6.38 -7.12
CA LEU A 84 -8.81 4.93 -7.24
C LEU A 84 -9.83 4.35 -6.26
N ASP A 85 -10.68 3.45 -6.76
CA ASP A 85 -11.66 2.75 -5.92
C ASP A 85 -11.02 1.57 -5.18
N PHE A 86 -10.82 1.71 -3.86
CA PHE A 86 -10.34 0.65 -2.96
C PHE A 86 -11.46 -0.04 -2.15
N SER A 87 -12.73 0.21 -2.49
CA SER A 87 -13.87 -0.22 -1.66
C SER A 87 -13.84 -1.71 -1.35
N ASN A 88 -13.57 -2.55 -2.35
CA ASN A 88 -13.54 -4.00 -2.18
C ASN A 88 -12.37 -4.47 -1.29
N GLU A 89 -11.18 -3.89 -1.47
CA GLU A 89 -10.01 -4.23 -0.68
C GLU A 89 -10.17 -3.82 0.78
N LEU A 90 -10.78 -2.66 1.04
CA LEU A 90 -11.07 -2.16 2.38
C LEU A 90 -12.18 -2.97 3.07
N GLN A 91 -13.30 -3.21 2.38
CA GLN A 91 -14.45 -3.95 2.92
C GLN A 91 -14.07 -5.37 3.32
N ASN A 92 -13.20 -6.03 2.55
CA ASN A 92 -12.72 -7.37 2.84
C ASN A 92 -11.45 -7.39 3.70
N SER A 93 -11.04 -6.24 4.25
CA SER A 93 -9.82 -6.07 5.05
C SER A 93 -8.55 -6.60 4.37
N ARG A 94 -8.54 -6.65 3.03
CA ARG A 94 -7.37 -7.05 2.23
C ARG A 94 -6.34 -5.95 2.15
N LEU A 95 -6.77 -4.70 2.26
CA LEU A 95 -5.92 -3.53 2.46
C LEU A 95 -6.27 -2.91 3.81
N MET A 96 -5.27 -2.71 4.67
CA MET A 96 -5.41 -1.97 5.92
C MET A 96 -4.37 -0.87 5.96
N ILE A 97 -4.83 0.36 6.24
CA ILE A 97 -3.98 1.53 6.33
C ILE A 97 -3.99 1.99 7.77
N LEU A 98 -2.80 2.10 8.36
CA LEU A 98 -2.58 2.46 9.75
C LEU A 98 -1.86 3.80 9.80
N GLN A 99 -2.47 4.79 10.47
CA GLN A 99 -1.86 6.10 10.62
C GLN A 99 -0.76 6.05 11.68
N THR A 100 0.48 6.32 11.28
CA THR A 100 1.65 6.11 12.17
C THR A 100 1.60 6.92 13.47
N SER A 101 1.07 8.14 13.44
CA SER A 101 0.93 9.00 14.63
C SER A 101 -0.09 8.50 15.66
N SER A 102 -0.94 7.56 15.27
CA SER A 102 -1.99 6.99 16.13
C SER A 102 -1.63 5.63 16.73
N LEU A 103 -0.48 5.08 16.37
CA LEU A 103 -0.08 3.74 16.79
C LEU A 103 0.77 3.80 18.05
N ASP A 104 0.28 3.20 19.12
CA ASP A 104 1.06 2.94 20.32
C ASP A 104 1.53 1.48 20.39
N ILE A 105 2.41 1.20 21.35
CA ILE A 105 3.00 -0.13 21.56
C ILE A 105 1.92 -1.16 21.88
N GLU A 106 0.86 -0.77 22.59
CA GLU A 106 -0.23 -1.66 22.99
C GLU A 106 -1.05 -2.09 21.78
N PHE A 107 -1.41 -1.15 20.89
CA PHE A 107 -2.06 -1.45 19.63
C PHE A 107 -1.24 -2.42 18.79
N PHE A 108 0.05 -2.16 18.60
CA PHE A 108 0.93 -3.05 17.83
C PHE A 108 1.01 -4.44 18.46
N SER A 109 1.15 -4.52 19.78
CA SER A 109 1.20 -5.79 20.49
C SER A 109 -0.09 -6.60 20.29
N ASN A 110 -1.24 -5.95 20.41
CA ASN A 110 -2.54 -6.58 20.21
C ASN A 110 -2.75 -7.00 18.75
N PHE A 111 -2.42 -6.13 17.80
CA PHE A 111 -2.54 -6.39 16.37
C PHE A 111 -1.69 -7.60 15.97
N CYS A 112 -0.41 -7.60 16.34
CA CYS A 112 0.50 -8.70 16.05
C CYS A 112 0.10 -9.99 16.78
N SER A 113 -0.54 -9.92 17.96
CA SER A 113 -0.98 -11.12 18.68
C SER A 113 -2.11 -11.88 17.97
N SER A 114 -2.76 -11.28 16.96
CA SER A 114 -3.83 -11.90 16.20
C SER A 114 -3.34 -12.53 14.90
N LYS A 115 -3.88 -13.72 14.56
CA LYS A 115 -3.62 -14.35 13.26
C LYS A 115 -4.33 -13.57 12.15
N PRO A 116 -3.71 -13.38 10.97
CA PRO A 116 -2.40 -13.89 10.52
C PRO A 116 -1.23 -12.90 10.66
N PHE A 117 -1.35 -11.84 11.47
CA PHE A 117 -0.45 -10.68 11.43
C PHE A 117 0.94 -10.91 12.06
N PHE A 118 1.10 -11.92 12.91
CA PHE A 118 2.41 -12.34 13.40
C PHE A 118 2.46 -13.87 13.51
N GLN A 119 3.00 -14.50 12.49
CA GLN A 119 3.34 -15.92 12.52
C GLN A 119 4.71 -16.11 11.88
N PHE A 120 5.74 -16.21 12.71
CA PHE A 120 6.96 -16.89 12.29
C PHE A 120 6.64 -18.38 12.32
N SER A 121 6.50 -18.99 11.14
CA SER A 121 6.50 -20.45 11.00
C SER A 121 7.82 -21.03 11.47
#